data_AF-A0AA39FT29-F1
#
_entry.id   AF-A0AA39FT29-F1
#
_cell.length_a   1.000
_cell.length_b   1.000
_cell.length_c   1.000
_cell.angle_alpha   90.00
_cell.angle_beta   90.00
_cell.angle_gamma   90.00
#
_symmetry.space_group_name_H-M   'P 1'
#
loop_
_entity.id
_entity.type
_entity.pdbx_description
1 polymer ?
#
loop_
_entity_poly.entity_id
_entity_poly.type
_entity_poly.pdbx_seq_one_letter_code
_entity_poly.pdbx_strand_id
1 'polypeptide(L)'
;MKLFKLIVHQPNFSREDLIINPKDYPGIKTGDVVEIYHPEDEFSRLLLQVTSLKEDLPSRDTISIENNVATMFQLRTFGDVYMNVVNPDDVTLDSIELTFKDQYMGRSEMWRLKNSLVNTCVYLNKKISFCGGGIRCQVYEMWSQGDRVACGVITDDTKVVFRSSTSMVYLFIQMSCEMWDFDIHGDLYFEKAVNGFLADLFQKWKKNGSNHEVTIVLFSRTFYNANALEEFPNHMRECLQQDYRGRFYEDFYRVAVQNERYEDWSNILVQLRKLFTDYRKIVLNYHQISDVIIPEATNSTAAQGNFLEVLNMSLNGKYMLLAAI
;
A
#
# COMPACT_ATOMS: atom_id res chain seq x y z
N MET A 1 -3.42 43.65 -2.25
CA MET A 1 -4.02 42.38 -1.80
C MET A 1 -5.08 42.71 -0.76
N LYS A 2 -6.28 42.15 -0.88
CA LYS A 2 -7.39 42.43 0.04
C LYS A 2 -7.34 41.44 1.19
N LEU A 3 -7.45 41.95 2.43
CA LEU A 3 -7.53 41.13 3.64
C LEU A 3 -8.97 40.73 3.88
N PHE A 4 -9.15 39.47 4.26
CA PHE A 4 -10.42 38.90 4.66
C PHE A 4 -10.31 38.36 6.07
N LYS A 5 -11.39 38.44 6.84
CA LYS A 5 -11.47 37.70 8.10
C LYS A 5 -11.91 36.26 7.82
N LEU A 6 -11.14 35.31 8.34
CA LEU A 6 -11.48 33.91 8.23
C LEU A 6 -12.53 33.51 9.26
N ILE A 7 -13.60 32.89 8.80
CA ILE A 7 -14.58 32.18 9.62
C ILE A 7 -14.39 30.70 9.35
N VAL A 8 -14.55 29.89 10.39
CA VAL A 8 -14.48 28.44 10.27
C VAL A 8 -15.86 27.85 10.49
N HIS A 9 -16.35 27.08 9.52
CA HIS A 9 -17.65 26.41 9.62
C HIS A 9 -17.50 24.91 9.85
N GLN A 10 -18.50 24.34 10.52
CA GLN A 10 -18.61 22.90 10.71
C GLN A 10 -19.31 22.25 9.50
N PRO A 11 -19.05 20.96 9.20
CA PRO A 11 -19.72 20.22 8.13
C PRO A 11 -21.26 20.21 8.22
N ASN A 12 -21.81 20.41 9.42
CA ASN A 12 -23.27 20.50 9.65
C ASN A 12 -23.88 21.79 9.07
N PHE A 13 -23.08 22.85 8.93
CA PHE A 13 -23.52 24.13 8.37
C PHE A 13 -23.45 24.12 6.84
N SER A 14 -22.35 23.59 6.30
CA SER A 14 -22.14 23.46 4.85
C SER A 14 -21.20 22.30 4.57
N ARG A 15 -21.47 21.58 3.48
CA ARG A 15 -20.58 20.51 2.97
C ARG A 15 -19.47 21.03 2.07
N GLU A 16 -19.57 22.30 1.66
CA GLU A 16 -18.57 22.93 0.80
C GLU A 16 -17.33 23.32 1.59
N ASP A 17 -16.16 23.15 0.97
CA ASP A 17 -14.86 23.47 1.57
C ASP A 17 -14.69 24.99 1.77
N LEU A 18 -15.28 25.79 0.87
CA LEU A 18 -15.15 27.24 0.82
C LEU A 18 -16.50 27.91 0.53
N ILE A 19 -16.80 28.98 1.27
CA ILE A 19 -17.97 29.84 1.05
C ILE A 19 -17.48 31.28 1.00
N ILE A 20 -17.83 31.97 -0.08
CA ILE A 20 -17.50 33.38 -0.29
C ILE A 20 -18.78 34.16 -0.55
N ASN A 21 -18.84 35.38 -0.01
CA ASN A 21 -19.88 36.34 -0.36
C ASN A 21 -19.50 37.04 -1.68
N PRO A 22 -20.30 36.91 -2.75
CA PRO A 22 -19.99 37.54 -4.03
C PRO A 22 -19.93 39.08 -3.94
N LYS A 23 -20.56 39.69 -2.93
CA LYS A 23 -20.49 41.14 -2.68
C LYS A 23 -19.11 41.58 -2.20
N ASP A 24 -18.38 40.71 -1.50
CA ASP A 24 -17.07 41.01 -0.95
C ASP A 24 -15.95 40.85 -1.99
N TYR A 25 -16.17 40.05 -3.05
CA TYR A 25 -15.25 39.90 -4.17
C TYR A 25 -15.99 39.97 -5.53
N PRO A 26 -16.28 41.18 -6.04
CA PRO A 26 -17.01 41.33 -7.29
C PRO A 26 -16.18 40.80 -8.47
N GLY A 27 -16.69 39.75 -9.13
CA GLY A 27 -16.05 39.09 -10.28
C GLY A 27 -15.72 37.61 -10.07
N ILE A 28 -15.80 37.12 -8.82
CA ILE A 28 -15.56 35.70 -8.52
C ILE A 28 -16.69 34.84 -9.09
N LYS A 29 -16.32 33.72 -9.71
CA LYS A 29 -17.24 32.75 -10.30
C LYS A 29 -17.09 31.38 -9.65
N THR A 30 -18.13 30.58 -9.74
CA THR A 30 -18.03 29.16 -9.42
C THR A 30 -17.05 28.49 -10.36
N GLY A 31 -16.10 27.73 -9.82
CA GLY A 31 -15.01 27.08 -10.54
C GLY A 31 -13.66 27.79 -10.43
N ASP A 32 -13.64 29.06 -10.02
CA ASP A 32 -12.39 29.79 -9.79
C ASP A 32 -11.56 29.14 -8.68
N VAL A 33 -10.24 29.16 -8.83
CA VAL A 33 -9.29 28.66 -7.83
C VAL A 33 -8.73 29.85 -7.07
N VAL A 34 -8.85 29.80 -5.74
CA VAL A 34 -8.34 30.83 -4.86
C VAL A 34 -7.21 30.30 -4.00
N GLU A 35 -6.16 31.12 -3.87
CA GLU A 35 -5.07 30.94 -2.94
C GLU A 35 -5.36 31.74 -1.68
N ILE A 36 -5.31 31.05 -0.53
CA ILE A 36 -5.57 31.59 0.80
C ILE A 36 -4.33 31.35 1.67
N TYR A 37 -3.81 32.41 2.28
CA TYR A 37 -2.62 32.30 3.14
C TYR A 37 -2.61 33.37 4.23
N HIS A 38 -1.86 33.10 5.30
CA HIS A 38 -1.68 34.02 6.41
C HIS A 38 -0.60 35.07 6.07
N PRO A 39 -0.75 36.35 6.47
CA PRO A 39 0.22 37.41 6.18
C PRO A 39 1.64 37.14 6.67
N GLU A 40 1.77 36.40 7.78
CA GLU A 40 3.04 36.13 8.45
C GLU A 40 3.66 34.78 8.10
N ASP A 41 2.97 33.92 7.32
CA ASP A 41 3.41 32.56 7.04
C ASP A 41 3.28 32.22 5.55
N GLU A 42 4.43 32.06 4.88
CA GLU A 42 4.49 31.65 3.47
C GLU A 42 4.25 30.15 3.26
N PHE A 43 4.40 29.30 4.28
CA PHE A 43 4.27 27.85 4.14
C PHE A 43 2.82 27.35 4.16
N SER A 44 1.89 28.18 4.61
CA SER A 44 0.47 27.84 4.78
C SER A 44 -0.40 28.33 3.62
N ARG A 45 0.07 28.14 2.38
CA ARG A 45 -0.71 28.46 1.16
C ARG A 45 -1.70 27.33 0.87
N LEU A 46 -2.98 27.66 0.93
CA LEU A 46 -4.10 26.77 0.69
C LEU A 46 -4.78 27.15 -0.62
N LEU A 47 -4.87 26.21 -1.56
CA LEU A 47 -5.68 26.35 -2.76
C LEU A 47 -7.04 25.69 -2.55
N LEU A 48 -8.11 26.43 -2.79
CA LEU A 48 -9.48 25.94 -2.78
C LEU A 48 -10.21 26.39 -4.04
N GLN A 49 -11.16 25.58 -4.49
CA GLN A 49 -12.04 25.93 -5.59
C GLN A 49 -13.35 26.48 -5.07
N VAL A 50 -13.87 27.52 -5.72
CA VAL A 50 -15.15 28.12 -5.39
C VAL A 50 -16.27 27.24 -5.91
N THR A 51 -16.91 26.47 -5.02
CA THR A 51 -18.03 25.59 -5.37
C THR A 51 -19.39 26.27 -5.16
N SER A 52 -19.54 27.07 -4.10
CA SER A 52 -20.77 27.81 -3.83
C SER A 52 -20.51 29.26 -3.40
N LEU A 53 -21.39 30.15 -3.84
CA LEU A 53 -21.43 31.54 -3.44
C LEU A 53 -22.69 31.75 -2.59
N LYS A 54 -22.54 32.27 -1.37
CA LYS A 54 -23.67 32.54 -0.46
C LYS A 54 -23.65 34.00 -0.02
N GLU A 55 -24.79 34.67 -0.16
CA GLU A 55 -24.92 36.08 0.23
C GLU A 55 -25.18 36.28 1.74
N ASP A 56 -25.58 35.21 2.45
CA ASP A 56 -26.01 35.25 3.86
C ASP A 56 -24.87 35.20 4.88
N LEU A 57 -23.63 35.53 4.48
CA LEU A 57 -22.53 35.62 5.43
C LEU A 57 -22.72 36.86 6.32
N PRO A 58 -22.68 36.70 7.66
CA PRO A 58 -23.11 37.74 8.61
C PRO A 58 -22.20 38.99 8.65
N SER A 59 -21.02 38.93 8.02
CA SER A 59 -19.99 39.96 8.11
C SER A 59 -19.40 40.28 6.73
N ARG A 60 -19.15 41.57 6.48
CA ARG A 60 -18.45 42.04 5.27
C ARG A 60 -16.99 41.62 5.31
N ASP A 61 -16.42 41.38 4.13
CA ASP A 61 -15.03 40.98 3.92
C ASP A 61 -14.66 39.70 4.69
N THR A 62 -15.54 38.69 4.64
CA THR A 62 -15.31 37.41 5.32
C THR A 62 -15.37 36.21 4.39
N ILE A 63 -14.50 35.23 4.66
CA ILE A 63 -14.49 33.94 3.96
C ILE A 63 -14.71 32.82 4.96
N SER A 64 -15.47 31.81 4.58
CA SER A 64 -15.74 30.65 5.44
C SER A 64 -15.07 29.40 4.90
N ILE A 65 -14.21 28.78 5.70
CA ILE A 65 -13.51 27.53 5.36
C ILE A 65 -13.97 26.42 6.31
N GLU A 66 -14.04 25.20 5.81
CA GLU A 66 -14.36 24.03 6.62
C GLU A 66 -13.30 23.77 7.71
N ASN A 67 -13.74 23.36 8.90
CA ASN A 67 -12.90 23.23 10.09
C ASN A 67 -11.70 22.29 9.96
N ASN A 68 -11.85 21.12 9.33
CA ASN A 68 -10.74 20.20 9.14
C ASN A 68 -9.71 20.77 8.16
N VAL A 69 -10.15 21.45 7.09
CA VAL A 69 -9.26 22.13 6.15
C VAL A 69 -8.48 23.25 6.85
N ALA A 70 -9.18 24.12 7.58
CA ALA A 70 -8.54 25.22 8.33
C ALA A 70 -7.51 24.69 9.34
N THR A 71 -7.86 23.64 10.09
CA THR A 71 -6.96 23.02 11.08
C THR A 71 -5.72 22.43 10.43
N MET A 72 -5.87 21.78 9.27
CA MET A 72 -4.78 21.14 8.55
C MET A 72 -3.76 22.13 8.01
N PHE A 73 -4.21 23.29 7.53
CA PHE A 73 -3.37 24.38 7.03
C PHE A 73 -3.06 25.42 8.12
N GLN A 74 -3.31 25.08 9.40
CA GLN A 74 -3.03 25.93 10.57
C GLN A 74 -3.67 27.33 10.52
N LEU A 75 -4.77 27.47 9.79
CA LEU A 75 -5.53 28.69 9.68
C LEU A 75 -6.40 28.88 10.93
N ARG A 76 -6.33 30.07 11.54
CA ARG A 76 -7.05 30.38 12.78
C ARG A 76 -8.35 31.12 12.50
N THR A 77 -9.42 30.74 13.20
CA THR A 77 -10.68 31.48 13.18
C THR A 77 -10.48 32.92 13.61
N PHE A 78 -11.12 33.85 12.91
CA PHE A 78 -11.01 35.30 13.05
C PHE A 78 -9.61 35.88 12.75
N GLY A 79 -8.68 35.07 12.24
CA GLY A 79 -7.42 35.55 11.69
C GLY A 79 -7.65 36.32 10.38
N ASP A 80 -6.79 37.29 10.13
CA ASP A 80 -6.74 37.99 8.85
C ASP A 80 -5.97 37.15 7.84
N VAL A 81 -6.54 36.93 6.66
CA VAL A 81 -5.95 36.12 5.59
C VAL A 81 -6.02 36.87 4.26
N TYR A 82 -5.02 36.64 3.41
CA TYR A 82 -5.08 37.08 2.03
C TYR A 82 -5.81 36.05 1.18
N MET A 83 -6.60 36.54 0.23
CA MET A 83 -7.26 35.71 -0.77
C MET A 83 -6.99 36.29 -2.16
N ASN A 84 -6.41 35.48 -3.04
CA ASN A 84 -6.14 35.85 -4.43
C ASN A 84 -6.73 34.79 -5.37
N VAL A 85 -7.28 35.22 -6.50
CA VAL A 85 -7.65 34.30 -7.59
C VAL A 85 -6.39 33.96 -8.38
N VAL A 86 -6.14 32.68 -8.59
CA VAL A 86 -4.94 32.17 -9.29
C VAL A 86 -5.36 31.48 -10.58
N ASN A 87 -4.53 31.57 -11.61
CA ASN A 87 -4.76 30.81 -12.84
C ASN A 87 -4.49 29.32 -12.58
N PRO A 88 -5.44 28.41 -12.89
CA PRO A 88 -5.23 26.97 -12.72
C PRO A 88 -3.95 26.43 -13.36
N ASP A 89 -3.50 27.01 -14.48
CA ASP A 89 -2.28 26.59 -15.20
C ASP A 89 -1.00 26.77 -14.37
N ASP A 90 -0.97 27.73 -13.45
CA ASP A 90 0.21 28.00 -12.61
C ASP A 90 0.32 27.02 -11.43
N VAL A 91 -0.79 26.34 -11.09
CA VAL A 91 -0.93 25.48 -9.91
C VAL A 91 -1.30 24.04 -10.27
N THR A 92 -0.98 23.63 -11.50
CA THR A 92 -1.27 22.27 -11.98
C THR A 92 -0.38 21.23 -11.30
N LEU A 93 -0.98 20.08 -11.01
CA LEU A 93 -0.28 18.92 -10.49
C LEU A 93 0.27 18.05 -11.62
N ASP A 94 1.49 17.55 -11.46
CA ASP A 94 2.06 16.54 -12.35
C ASP A 94 1.52 15.16 -12.02
N SER A 95 1.43 14.86 -10.71
CA SER A 95 0.89 13.58 -10.24
C SER A 95 0.22 13.68 -8.87
N ILE A 96 -0.72 12.78 -8.65
CA ILE A 96 -1.46 12.63 -7.41
C ILE A 96 -1.58 11.15 -7.05
N GLU A 97 -1.31 10.82 -5.78
CA GLU A 97 -1.51 9.50 -5.21
C GLU A 97 -2.80 9.50 -4.38
N LEU A 98 -3.76 8.69 -4.82
CA LEU A 98 -5.02 8.44 -4.14
C LEU A 98 -4.97 7.09 -3.45
N THR A 99 -5.26 7.08 -2.16
CA THR A 99 -5.36 5.85 -1.35
C THR A 99 -6.80 5.48 -1.08
N PHE A 100 -7.10 4.19 -1.08
CA PHE A 100 -8.39 3.66 -0.67
C PHE A 100 -8.20 2.43 0.22
N LYS A 101 -9.17 2.19 1.10
CA LYS A 101 -9.10 1.16 2.13
C LYS A 101 -10.43 0.41 2.23
N ASP A 102 -10.36 -0.90 2.41
CA ASP A 102 -11.53 -1.77 2.68
C ASP A 102 -12.62 -1.69 1.59
N GLN A 103 -12.22 -1.43 0.34
CA GLN A 103 -13.11 -1.41 -0.81
C GLN A 103 -12.38 -1.96 -2.04
N TYR A 104 -13.13 -2.64 -2.90
CA TYR A 104 -12.65 -3.03 -4.23
C TYR A 104 -12.97 -1.92 -5.23
N MET A 105 -12.00 -1.58 -6.09
CA MET A 105 -12.20 -0.61 -7.17
C MET A 105 -11.63 -1.19 -8.46
N GLY A 106 -12.49 -1.34 -9.46
CA GLY A 106 -12.11 -1.80 -10.80
C GLY A 106 -11.42 -0.69 -11.62
N ARG A 107 -10.72 -1.06 -12.70
CA ARG A 107 -10.07 -0.09 -13.60
C ARG A 107 -11.07 0.86 -14.28
N SER A 108 -12.29 0.38 -14.55
CA SER A 108 -13.37 1.21 -15.10
C SER A 108 -13.81 2.31 -14.12
N GLU A 109 -13.89 1.98 -12.84
CA GLU A 109 -14.22 2.92 -11.77
C GLU A 109 -13.08 3.91 -11.52
N MET A 110 -11.82 3.44 -11.51
CA MET A 110 -10.63 4.30 -11.46
C MET A 110 -10.63 5.34 -12.58
N TRP A 111 -10.97 4.92 -13.80
CA TRP A 111 -11.04 5.81 -14.96
C TRP A 111 -12.18 6.84 -14.84
N ARG A 112 -13.37 6.41 -14.40
CA ARG A 112 -14.50 7.33 -14.15
C ARG A 112 -14.17 8.34 -13.05
N LEU A 113 -13.54 7.88 -11.97
CA LEU A 113 -13.08 8.73 -10.87
C LEU A 113 -12.04 9.73 -11.36
N LYS A 114 -11.03 9.30 -12.14
CA LYS A 114 -10.05 10.19 -12.78
C LYS A 114 -10.78 11.30 -13.56
N ASN A 115 -11.69 10.93 -14.46
CA ASN A 115 -12.39 11.91 -15.30
C ASN A 115 -13.26 12.86 -14.48
N SER A 116 -13.83 12.41 -13.36
CA SER A 116 -14.60 13.29 -12.47
C SER A 116 -13.76 14.29 -11.69
N LEU A 117 -12.45 14.05 -11.58
CA LEU A 117 -11.50 14.91 -10.86
C LEU A 117 -10.83 15.94 -11.78
N VAL A 118 -11.00 15.85 -13.09
CA VAL A 118 -10.44 16.82 -14.04
C VAL A 118 -11.03 18.21 -13.76
N ASN A 119 -10.18 19.23 -13.74
CA ASN A 119 -10.49 20.62 -13.41
C ASN A 119 -11.00 20.84 -11.98
N THR A 120 -10.60 19.97 -11.04
CA THR A 120 -10.92 20.12 -9.62
C THR A 120 -9.69 20.45 -8.79
N CYS A 121 -9.89 21.24 -7.73
CA CYS A 121 -8.85 21.56 -6.75
C CYS A 121 -8.83 20.53 -5.62
N VAL A 122 -7.63 20.06 -5.31
CA VAL A 122 -7.36 19.04 -4.30
C VAL A 122 -6.30 19.53 -3.32
N TYR A 123 -6.38 19.01 -2.11
CA TYR A 123 -5.42 19.26 -1.05
C TYR A 123 -5.09 17.95 -0.34
N LEU A 124 -3.97 17.96 0.38
CA LEU A 124 -3.48 16.79 1.11
C LEU A 124 -4.57 16.28 2.07
N ASN A 125 -4.73 14.97 2.21
CA ASN A 125 -5.78 14.34 3.02
C ASN A 125 -7.24 14.66 2.65
N LYS A 126 -7.51 15.34 1.52
CA LYS A 126 -8.88 15.53 1.04
C LYS A 126 -9.56 14.16 0.85
N LYS A 127 -10.73 14.01 1.46
CA LYS A 127 -11.59 12.83 1.29
C LYS A 127 -12.47 13.05 0.07
N ILE A 128 -12.32 12.19 -0.91
CA ILE A 128 -13.06 12.24 -2.18
C ILE A 128 -14.06 11.10 -2.17
N SER A 129 -15.34 11.43 -2.39
CA SER A 129 -16.42 10.47 -2.55
C SER A 129 -17.02 10.55 -3.96
N PHE A 130 -17.26 9.39 -4.57
CA PHE A 130 -17.82 9.29 -5.92
C PHE A 130 -18.99 8.30 -5.95
N CYS A 131 -19.89 8.44 -6.92
CA CYS A 131 -21.11 7.62 -7.08
C CYS A 131 -21.94 7.50 -5.79
N GLY A 132 -22.32 8.63 -5.17
CA GLY A 132 -23.17 8.61 -3.98
C GLY A 132 -22.52 8.00 -2.73
N GLY A 133 -21.18 7.92 -2.69
CA GLY A 133 -20.43 7.38 -1.56
C GLY A 133 -20.02 5.90 -1.71
N GLY A 134 -20.32 5.28 -2.86
CA GLY A 134 -19.88 3.92 -3.16
C GLY A 134 -18.36 3.78 -3.26
N ILE A 135 -17.67 4.83 -3.74
CA ILE A 135 -16.21 4.88 -3.81
C ILE A 135 -15.72 6.00 -2.89
N ARG A 136 -14.84 5.66 -1.96
CA ARG A 136 -14.20 6.61 -1.04
C ARG A 136 -12.69 6.52 -1.17
N CYS A 137 -12.04 7.63 -1.46
CA CYS A 137 -10.58 7.69 -1.52
C CYS A 137 -10.08 8.94 -0.79
N GLN A 138 -8.80 8.92 -0.45
CA GLN A 138 -8.13 10.00 0.23
C GLN A 138 -6.87 10.38 -0.55
N VAL A 139 -6.65 11.68 -0.73
CA VAL A 139 -5.40 12.20 -1.26
C VAL A 139 -4.28 11.91 -0.27
N TYR A 140 -3.31 11.10 -0.69
CA TYR A 140 -2.17 10.74 0.14
C TYR A 140 -0.98 11.65 -0.13
N GLU A 141 -0.68 11.89 -1.41
CA GLU A 141 0.49 12.66 -1.81
C GLU A 141 0.27 13.31 -3.17
N MET A 142 0.89 14.46 -3.40
CA MET A 142 0.80 15.22 -4.64
C MET A 142 2.16 15.82 -4.99
N TRP A 143 2.43 15.92 -6.28
CA TRP A 143 3.69 16.41 -6.82
C TRP A 143 3.46 17.41 -7.94
N SER A 144 4.26 18.46 -7.97
CA SER A 144 4.33 19.43 -9.06
C SER A 144 5.77 19.87 -9.27
N GLN A 145 6.23 19.87 -10.52
CA GLN A 145 7.59 20.23 -10.94
C GLN A 145 8.71 19.48 -10.19
N GLY A 146 8.43 18.26 -9.73
CA GLY A 146 9.36 17.42 -8.96
C GLY A 146 9.34 17.64 -7.45
N ASP A 147 8.60 18.62 -6.94
CA ASP A 147 8.46 18.91 -5.51
C ASP A 147 7.13 18.41 -4.95
N ARG A 148 7.13 18.07 -3.66
CA ARG A 148 5.92 17.68 -2.92
C ARG A 148 5.11 18.93 -2.59
N VAL A 149 3.84 18.95 -2.98
CA VAL A 149 2.93 20.07 -2.75
C VAL A 149 1.76 19.68 -1.85
N ALA A 150 1.26 20.63 -1.07
CA ALA A 150 0.14 20.42 -0.15
C ALA A 150 -1.24 20.61 -0.80
N CYS A 151 -1.31 21.31 -1.93
CA CYS A 151 -2.53 21.58 -2.69
C CYS A 151 -2.19 21.82 -4.18
N GLY A 152 -3.20 21.72 -5.04
CA GLY A 152 -3.06 21.99 -6.47
C GLY A 152 -4.30 21.60 -7.26
N VAL A 153 -4.26 21.85 -8.56
CA VAL A 153 -5.34 21.57 -9.49
C VAL A 153 -5.02 20.35 -10.34
N ILE A 154 -6.02 19.48 -10.53
CA ILE A 154 -5.93 18.34 -11.42
C ILE A 154 -6.38 18.78 -12.81
N THR A 155 -5.53 18.58 -13.82
CA THR A 155 -5.84 18.78 -15.24
C THR A 155 -5.85 17.45 -15.98
N ASP A 156 -6.16 17.45 -17.28
CA ASP A 156 -6.16 16.25 -18.11
C ASP A 156 -4.79 15.54 -18.16
N ASP A 157 -3.71 16.33 -18.07
CA ASP A 157 -2.32 15.87 -18.12
C ASP A 157 -1.82 15.31 -16.77
N THR A 158 -2.51 15.61 -15.66
CA THR A 158 -2.15 15.11 -14.33
C THR A 158 -2.24 13.58 -14.26
N LYS A 159 -1.16 12.94 -13.78
CA LYS A 159 -1.10 11.49 -13.58
C LYS A 159 -1.71 11.09 -12.23
N VAL A 160 -2.85 10.41 -12.29
CA VAL A 160 -3.51 9.87 -11.09
C VAL A 160 -3.03 8.44 -10.81
N VAL A 161 -2.42 8.23 -9.64
CA VAL A 161 -1.95 6.94 -9.15
C VAL A 161 -2.88 6.46 -8.05
N PHE A 162 -3.44 5.26 -8.22
CA PHE A 162 -4.29 4.63 -7.21
C PHE A 162 -3.50 3.60 -6.41
N ARG A 163 -3.58 3.67 -5.09
CA ARG A 163 -2.96 2.72 -4.17
C ARG A 163 -3.99 2.16 -3.20
N SER A 164 -4.01 0.84 -3.07
CA SER A 164 -4.84 0.18 -2.08
C SER A 164 -4.08 0.00 -0.78
N SER A 165 -4.67 0.44 0.34
CA SER A 165 -4.21 0.11 1.68
C SER A 165 -4.67 -1.29 2.13
N THR A 166 -5.39 -2.01 1.29
CA THR A 166 -5.86 -3.38 1.51
C THR A 166 -5.55 -4.23 0.28
N SER A 167 -4.61 -5.17 0.39
CA SER A 167 -4.20 -6.01 -0.73
C SER A 167 -3.96 -7.44 -0.29
N MET A 168 -4.11 -8.38 -1.23
CA MET A 168 -3.61 -9.74 -1.07
C MET A 168 -2.09 -9.75 -1.26
N VAL A 169 -1.36 -10.18 -0.24
CA VAL A 169 0.10 -10.22 -0.21
C VAL A 169 0.55 -11.66 -0.03
N TYR A 170 1.36 -12.15 -0.97
CA TYR A 170 1.99 -13.47 -0.89
C TYR A 170 3.45 -13.28 -0.49
N LEU A 171 3.84 -13.86 0.65
CA LEU A 171 5.20 -13.87 1.14
C LEU A 171 5.78 -15.28 0.98
N PHE A 172 6.78 -15.40 0.11
CA PHE A 172 7.49 -16.65 -0.10
C PHE A 172 8.84 -16.57 0.60
N ILE A 173 9.12 -17.51 1.50
CA ILE A 173 10.37 -17.56 2.26
C ILE A 173 11.13 -18.81 1.83
N GLN A 174 12.26 -18.61 1.15
CA GLN A 174 13.14 -19.69 0.76
C GLN A 174 13.91 -20.21 1.97
N MET A 175 13.81 -21.50 2.21
CA MET A 175 14.46 -22.21 3.30
C MET A 175 15.69 -22.95 2.76
N SER A 176 16.73 -22.20 2.40
CA SER A 176 18.00 -22.76 1.91
C SER A 176 18.95 -23.15 3.05
N CYS A 177 20.03 -23.88 2.75
CA CYS A 177 21.00 -24.29 3.78
C CYS A 177 21.60 -23.11 4.56
N GLU A 178 21.80 -21.97 3.92
CA GLU A 178 22.37 -20.75 4.52
C GLU A 178 21.45 -20.13 5.58
N MET A 179 20.15 -20.47 5.61
CA MET A 179 19.23 -19.94 6.62
C MET A 179 19.60 -20.36 8.06
N TRP A 180 20.37 -21.44 8.21
CA TRP A 180 20.91 -21.93 9.47
C TRP A 180 22.35 -21.48 9.76
N ASP A 181 22.94 -20.69 8.87
CA ASP A 181 24.28 -20.15 9.07
C ASP A 181 24.23 -18.79 9.79
N PHE A 182 25.33 -18.45 10.45
CA PHE A 182 25.49 -17.15 11.11
C PHE A 182 26.01 -16.09 10.13
N ASP A 183 25.44 -14.89 10.21
CA ASP A 183 25.93 -13.68 9.57
C ASP A 183 27.21 -13.16 10.26
N ILE A 184 27.87 -12.18 9.65
CA ILE A 184 29.05 -11.46 10.17
C ILE A 184 28.80 -10.82 11.54
N HIS A 185 27.54 -10.58 11.90
CA HIS A 185 27.13 -10.00 13.18
C HIS A 185 26.77 -11.05 14.24
N GLY A 186 26.77 -12.34 13.90
CA GLY A 186 26.47 -13.43 14.83
C GLY A 186 24.99 -13.81 14.96
N ASP A 187 24.12 -13.24 14.12
CA ASP A 187 22.70 -13.62 14.03
C ASP A 187 22.50 -14.68 12.95
N LEU A 188 21.52 -15.59 13.12
CA LEU A 188 21.12 -16.50 12.06
C LEU A 188 20.43 -15.73 10.91
N TYR A 189 20.68 -16.13 9.66
CA TYR A 189 20.01 -15.51 8.50
C TYR A 189 18.47 -15.58 8.60
N PHE A 190 17.93 -16.68 9.13
CA PHE A 190 16.49 -16.78 9.39
C PHE A 190 15.98 -15.74 10.40
N GLU A 191 16.72 -15.51 11.48
CA GLU A 191 16.32 -14.52 12.49
C GLU A 191 16.36 -13.10 11.93
N LYS A 192 17.34 -12.79 11.08
CA LYS A 192 17.40 -11.50 10.37
C LYS A 192 16.20 -11.31 9.44
N ALA A 193 15.77 -12.35 8.74
CA ALA A 193 14.59 -12.30 7.86
C ALA A 193 13.28 -12.14 8.65
N VAL A 194 13.08 -12.89 9.73
CA VAL A 194 11.83 -12.90 10.49
C VAL A 194 11.76 -11.78 11.52
N ASN A 195 12.78 -11.63 12.37
CA ASN A 195 12.79 -10.63 13.44
C ASN A 195 13.25 -9.25 12.96
N GLY A 196 13.97 -9.17 11.85
CA GLY A 196 14.31 -7.89 11.21
C GLY A 196 13.25 -7.52 10.17
N PHE A 197 13.32 -8.13 8.99
CA PHE A 197 12.51 -7.69 7.85
C PHE A 197 10.99 -7.82 8.07
N LEU A 198 10.49 -9.00 8.46
CA LEU A 198 9.04 -9.19 8.63
C LEU A 198 8.48 -8.36 9.80
N ALA A 199 9.22 -8.25 10.91
CA ALA A 199 8.81 -7.42 12.04
C ALA A 199 8.69 -5.93 11.63
N ASP A 200 9.70 -5.39 10.94
CA ASP A 200 9.69 -4.01 10.44
C ASP A 200 8.57 -3.78 9.41
N LEU A 201 8.32 -4.75 8.54
CA LEU A 201 7.25 -4.72 7.56
C LEU A 201 5.88 -4.61 8.26
N PHE A 202 5.60 -5.47 9.23
CA PHE A 202 4.34 -5.47 9.96
C PHE A 202 4.16 -4.20 10.81
N GLN A 203 5.23 -3.66 11.39
CA GLN A 203 5.19 -2.36 12.08
C GLN A 203 4.83 -1.21 11.12
N LYS A 204 5.40 -1.20 9.90
CA LYS A 204 5.07 -0.20 8.88
C LYS A 204 3.61 -0.31 8.43
N TRP A 205 3.09 -1.52 8.24
CA TRP A 205 1.67 -1.72 7.92
C TRP A 205 0.76 -1.18 9.02
N LYS A 206 1.08 -1.46 10.29
CA LYS A 206 0.35 -0.93 11.44
C LYS A 206 0.38 0.60 11.50
N LYS A 207 1.56 1.20 11.32
CA LYS A 207 1.74 2.67 11.29
C LYS A 207 0.93 3.32 10.17
N ASN A 208 0.87 2.69 9.00
CA ASN A 208 0.14 3.19 7.84
C ASN A 208 -1.35 2.80 7.86
N GLY A 209 -1.82 2.12 8.91
CA GLY A 209 -3.21 1.64 9.00
C GLY A 209 -3.62 0.71 7.85
N SER A 210 -2.67 0.02 7.24
CA SER A 210 -2.89 -0.89 6.11
C SER A 210 -3.41 -2.23 6.61
N ASN A 211 -4.28 -2.86 5.84
CA ASN A 211 -4.94 -4.10 6.25
C ASN A 211 -4.91 -5.13 5.12
N HIS A 212 -3.83 -5.88 5.08
CA HIS A 212 -3.54 -6.84 4.02
C HIS A 212 -4.03 -8.24 4.40
N GLU A 213 -4.42 -9.00 3.39
CA GLU A 213 -4.66 -10.43 3.48
C GLU A 213 -3.37 -11.13 3.10
N VAL A 214 -2.77 -11.88 4.02
CA VAL A 214 -1.41 -12.40 3.85
C VAL A 214 -1.41 -13.91 3.81
N THR A 215 -0.68 -14.45 2.83
CA THR A 215 -0.34 -15.86 2.74
C THR A 215 1.18 -15.99 2.82
N ILE A 216 1.67 -16.79 3.77
CA ILE A 216 3.11 -17.04 3.96
C ILE A 216 3.40 -18.49 3.61
N VAL A 217 4.28 -18.70 2.64
CA VAL A 217 4.69 -20.03 2.17
C VAL A 217 6.20 -20.18 2.36
N LEU A 218 6.59 -21.17 3.15
CA LEU A 218 7.97 -21.62 3.28
C LEU A 218 8.25 -22.63 2.17
N PHE A 219 9.34 -22.46 1.45
CA PHE A 219 9.67 -23.37 0.35
C PHE A 219 11.15 -23.75 0.35
N SER A 220 11.46 -24.98 -0.04
CA SER A 220 12.83 -25.47 -0.16
C SER A 220 12.93 -26.51 -1.28
N ARG A 221 14.15 -26.78 -1.71
CA ARG A 221 14.49 -27.90 -2.59
C ARG A 221 15.47 -28.81 -1.88
N THR A 222 15.21 -30.11 -1.89
CA THR A 222 16.06 -31.12 -1.28
C THR A 222 16.69 -31.97 -2.37
N PHE A 223 18.01 -32.09 -2.36
CA PHE A 223 18.77 -32.97 -3.24
C PHE A 223 19.04 -34.30 -2.56
N TYR A 224 18.99 -35.38 -3.34
CA TYR A 224 19.32 -36.72 -2.88
C TYR A 224 20.62 -37.21 -3.51
N ASN A 225 21.50 -37.76 -2.69
CA ASN A 225 22.79 -38.30 -3.14
C ASN A 225 22.63 -39.72 -3.69
N ALA A 226 22.18 -39.84 -4.93
CA ALA A 226 21.99 -41.10 -5.65
C ALA A 226 22.47 -41.00 -7.10
N ASN A 227 22.93 -42.11 -7.67
CA ASN A 227 23.40 -42.17 -9.06
C ASN A 227 22.36 -42.75 -10.01
N ALA A 228 21.44 -43.57 -9.50
CA ALA A 228 20.41 -44.24 -10.28
C ALA A 228 19.02 -44.15 -9.61
N LEU A 229 17.96 -44.16 -10.43
CA LEU A 229 16.58 -44.08 -9.93
C LEU A 229 16.19 -45.33 -9.13
N GLU A 230 16.85 -46.46 -9.40
CA GLU A 230 16.65 -47.75 -8.74
C GLU A 230 17.00 -47.72 -7.25
N GLU A 231 17.88 -46.81 -6.84
CA GLU A 231 18.27 -46.60 -5.43
C GLU A 231 17.12 -46.02 -4.59
N PHE A 232 16.13 -45.41 -5.24
CA PHE A 232 14.95 -44.88 -4.56
C PHE A 232 13.83 -45.92 -4.45
N PRO A 233 13.13 -45.95 -3.31
CA PRO A 233 11.88 -46.69 -3.17
C PRO A 233 10.84 -46.28 -4.22
N ASN A 234 10.02 -47.24 -4.67
CA ASN A 234 9.03 -47.00 -5.74
C ASN A 234 8.08 -45.82 -5.45
N HIS A 235 7.70 -45.60 -4.19
CA HIS A 235 6.79 -44.52 -3.80
C HIS A 235 7.41 -43.12 -3.94
N MET A 236 8.73 -42.98 -3.93
CA MET A 236 9.40 -41.68 -4.11
C MET A 236 9.60 -41.31 -5.58
N ARG A 237 9.68 -42.31 -6.47
CA ARG A 237 10.09 -42.10 -7.87
C ARG A 237 9.15 -41.17 -8.65
N GLU A 238 7.88 -41.08 -8.26
CA GLU A 238 6.91 -40.17 -8.90
C GLU A 238 7.11 -38.70 -8.51
N CYS A 239 7.67 -38.43 -7.33
CA CYS A 239 7.87 -37.07 -6.81
C CYS A 239 9.24 -36.48 -7.19
N LEU A 240 10.20 -37.33 -7.55
CA LEU A 240 11.57 -36.93 -7.86
C LEU A 240 11.67 -36.27 -9.23
N GLN A 241 12.40 -35.17 -9.26
CA GLN A 241 12.80 -34.48 -10.48
C GLN A 241 14.31 -34.60 -10.66
N GLN A 242 14.78 -34.42 -11.90
CA GLN A 242 16.20 -34.47 -12.22
C GLN A 242 16.67 -33.12 -12.77
N ASP A 243 17.76 -32.60 -12.21
CA ASP A 243 18.35 -31.36 -12.71
C ASP A 243 19.20 -31.57 -13.97
N TYR A 244 19.66 -30.49 -14.58
CA TYR A 244 20.51 -30.53 -15.78
C TYR A 244 21.87 -31.23 -15.56
N ARG A 245 22.28 -31.45 -14.30
CA ARG A 245 23.50 -32.18 -13.92
C ARG A 245 23.23 -33.65 -13.61
N GLY A 246 21.99 -34.10 -13.75
CA GLY A 246 21.59 -35.46 -13.46
C GLY A 246 21.30 -35.75 -11.98
N ARG A 247 21.30 -34.74 -11.10
CA ARG A 247 21.02 -34.89 -9.66
C ARG A 247 19.52 -34.95 -9.40
N PHE A 248 19.11 -35.87 -8.54
CA PHE A 248 17.71 -36.01 -8.13
C PHE A 248 17.36 -35.02 -7.03
N TYR A 249 16.20 -34.38 -7.16
CA TYR A 249 15.69 -33.43 -6.18
C TYR A 249 14.17 -33.50 -6.02
N GLU A 250 13.67 -32.97 -4.91
CA GLU A 250 12.25 -32.77 -4.63
C GLU A 250 12.01 -31.37 -4.04
N ASP A 251 10.93 -30.73 -4.48
CA ASP A 251 10.55 -29.39 -4.04
C ASP A 251 9.48 -29.46 -2.95
N PHE A 252 9.74 -28.80 -1.82
CA PHE A 252 8.86 -28.79 -0.66
C PHE A 252 8.22 -27.42 -0.48
N TYR A 253 6.89 -27.40 -0.33
CA TYR A 253 6.11 -26.20 -0.03
C TYR A 253 5.31 -26.41 1.25
N ARG A 254 5.49 -25.51 2.21
CA ARG A 254 4.76 -25.53 3.48
C ARG A 254 4.08 -24.18 3.69
N VAL A 255 2.76 -24.19 3.66
CA VAL A 255 1.96 -23.00 3.99
C VAL A 255 1.99 -22.79 5.50
N ALA A 256 2.54 -21.67 5.95
CA ALA A 256 2.60 -21.29 7.35
C ALA A 256 1.37 -20.46 7.76
N VAL A 257 0.88 -19.62 6.84
CA VAL A 257 -0.30 -18.77 7.02
C VAL A 257 -1.05 -18.73 5.68
N GLN A 258 -2.37 -18.82 5.70
CA GLN A 258 -3.20 -18.82 4.50
C GLN A 258 -4.36 -17.84 4.62
N ASN A 259 -4.37 -16.80 3.79
CA ASN A 259 -5.48 -15.85 3.66
C ASN A 259 -5.93 -15.23 5.00
N GLU A 260 -4.96 -14.95 5.88
CA GLU A 260 -5.25 -14.40 7.19
C GLU A 260 -5.09 -12.89 7.21
N ARG A 261 -5.86 -12.24 8.09
CA ARG A 261 -5.88 -10.80 8.29
C ARG A 261 -5.76 -10.50 9.78
N TYR A 262 -4.58 -10.07 10.21
CA TYR A 262 -4.32 -9.70 11.61
C TYR A 262 -3.97 -8.21 11.77
N GLU A 263 -4.43 -7.62 12.86
CA GLU A 263 -3.97 -6.29 13.30
C GLU A 263 -2.59 -6.37 13.97
N ASP A 264 -2.28 -7.50 14.60
CA ASP A 264 -0.98 -7.79 15.22
C ASP A 264 -0.43 -9.12 14.70
N TRP A 265 0.69 -9.03 13.99
CA TRP A 265 1.38 -10.17 13.37
C TRP A 265 2.45 -10.80 14.29
N SER A 266 2.61 -10.30 15.52
CA SER A 266 3.64 -10.78 16.46
C SER A 266 3.55 -12.28 16.74
N ASN A 267 2.32 -12.82 16.83
CA ASN A 267 2.09 -14.25 17.03
C ASN A 267 2.57 -15.11 15.86
N ILE A 268 2.43 -14.61 14.63
CA ILE A 268 2.91 -15.31 13.43
C ILE A 268 4.43 -15.41 13.42
N LEU A 269 5.15 -14.38 13.88
CA LEU A 269 6.60 -14.45 14.02
C LEU A 269 7.03 -15.56 15.00
N VAL A 270 6.29 -15.74 16.11
CA VAL A 270 6.53 -16.84 17.07
C VAL A 270 6.28 -18.19 16.41
N GLN A 271 5.19 -18.33 15.64
CA GLN A 271 4.87 -19.57 14.93
C GLN A 271 5.94 -19.91 13.87
N LEU A 272 6.39 -18.93 13.08
CA LEU A 272 7.46 -19.11 12.11
C LEU A 272 8.76 -19.58 12.76
N ARG A 273 9.12 -19.05 13.93
CA ARG A 273 10.30 -19.54 14.69
C ARG A 273 10.14 -21.00 15.11
N LYS A 274 8.97 -21.39 15.62
CA LYS A 274 8.72 -22.81 15.97
C LYS A 274 8.80 -23.71 14.74
N LEU A 275 8.23 -23.27 13.62
CA LEU A 275 8.29 -24.00 12.36
C LEU A 275 9.73 -24.19 11.88
N PHE A 276 10.57 -23.15 11.99
CA PHE A 276 11.97 -23.18 11.58
C PHE A 276 12.81 -24.24 12.31
N THR A 277 12.64 -24.36 13.64
CA THR A 277 13.40 -25.31 14.47
C THR A 277 13.29 -26.76 13.96
N ASP A 278 12.09 -27.15 13.55
CA ASP A 278 11.82 -28.52 13.09
C ASP A 278 11.85 -28.65 11.55
N TYR A 279 11.82 -27.54 10.80
CA TYR A 279 11.69 -27.55 9.34
C TYR A 279 12.74 -28.43 8.66
N ARG A 280 14.03 -28.24 9.01
CA ARG A 280 15.13 -29.00 8.42
C ARG A 280 14.96 -30.50 8.66
N LYS A 281 14.58 -30.91 9.87
CA LYS A 281 14.38 -32.32 10.20
C LYS A 281 13.18 -32.90 9.44
N ILE A 282 12.08 -32.16 9.38
CA ILE A 282 10.85 -32.59 8.70
C ILE A 282 11.11 -32.80 7.21
N VAL A 283 11.82 -31.88 6.55
CA VAL A 283 12.07 -31.96 5.11
C VAL A 283 13.07 -33.06 4.76
N LEU A 284 14.19 -33.15 5.50
CA LEU A 284 15.21 -34.18 5.22
C LEU A 284 14.71 -35.60 5.51
N ASN A 285 13.83 -35.75 6.51
CA ASN A 285 13.28 -37.05 6.90
C ASN A 285 11.86 -37.28 6.38
N TYR A 286 11.41 -36.51 5.39
CA TYR A 286 10.01 -36.55 4.92
C TYR A 286 9.57 -37.96 4.48
N HIS A 287 10.44 -38.67 3.77
CA HIS A 287 10.20 -40.03 3.29
C HIS A 287 10.75 -41.12 4.24
N GLN A 288 11.24 -40.77 5.43
CA GLN A 288 11.87 -41.73 6.32
C GLN A 288 10.85 -42.77 6.82
N ILE A 289 11.00 -44.02 6.38
CA ILE A 289 10.18 -45.17 6.79
C ILE A 289 11.09 -46.18 7.49
N SER A 290 10.59 -46.82 8.54
CA SER A 290 11.29 -47.94 9.20
C SER A 290 11.66 -49.03 8.19
N ASP A 291 12.88 -49.53 8.26
CA ASP A 291 13.43 -50.61 7.43
C ASP A 291 13.64 -50.30 5.93
N VAL A 292 13.61 -49.02 5.53
CA VAL A 292 13.93 -48.58 4.15
C VAL A 292 15.18 -47.71 4.15
N ILE A 293 16.16 -48.08 3.32
CA ILE A 293 17.37 -47.27 3.08
C ILE A 293 17.03 -46.24 2.02
N ILE A 294 17.17 -44.97 2.36
CA ILE A 294 16.94 -43.84 1.46
C ILE A 294 18.27 -43.11 1.27
N PRO A 295 18.61 -42.68 0.04
CA PRO A 295 19.78 -41.86 -0.22
C PRO A 295 19.84 -40.61 0.65
N GLU A 296 21.05 -40.19 1.02
CA GLU A 296 21.25 -39.04 1.92
C GLU A 296 20.66 -37.76 1.29
N ALA A 297 19.80 -37.09 2.06
CA ALA A 297 19.14 -35.86 1.67
C ALA A 297 19.94 -34.64 2.12
N THR A 298 20.09 -33.66 1.23
CA THR A 298 20.76 -32.38 1.51
C THR A 298 19.89 -31.23 1.05
N ASN A 299 19.76 -30.20 1.88
CA ASN A 299 18.99 -29.03 1.49
C ASN A 299 19.76 -28.19 0.46
N SER A 300 19.05 -27.59 -0.48
CA SER A 300 19.62 -26.73 -1.52
C SER A 300 20.20 -25.43 -0.94
N THR A 301 21.20 -24.91 -1.65
CA THR A 301 21.70 -23.54 -1.48
C THR A 301 20.70 -22.54 -2.03
N ALA A 302 20.80 -21.27 -1.62
CA ALA A 302 19.95 -20.20 -2.13
C ALA A 302 19.97 -20.12 -3.66
N ALA A 303 21.15 -20.35 -4.27
CA ALA A 303 21.36 -20.31 -5.72
C ALA A 303 20.72 -21.48 -6.50
N GLN A 304 20.40 -22.58 -5.84
CA GLN A 304 19.85 -23.79 -6.45
C GLN A 304 18.35 -23.97 -6.21
N GLY A 305 17.71 -22.99 -5.56
CA GLY A 305 16.30 -23.05 -5.23
C GLY A 305 15.35 -22.93 -6.42
N ASN A 306 14.10 -23.29 -6.15
CA ASN A 306 12.94 -23.29 -7.03
C ASN A 306 12.21 -21.94 -7.06
N PHE A 307 12.97 -20.83 -7.07
CA PHE A 307 12.40 -19.49 -6.94
C PHE A 307 11.45 -19.12 -8.10
N LEU A 308 11.79 -19.48 -9.34
CA LEU A 308 10.98 -19.17 -10.52
C LEU A 308 9.70 -20.00 -10.56
N GLU A 309 9.78 -21.26 -10.13
CA GLU A 309 8.66 -22.17 -10.00
C GLU A 309 7.66 -21.63 -8.97
N VAL A 310 8.15 -21.14 -7.82
CA VAL A 310 7.33 -20.47 -6.79
C VAL A 310 6.65 -19.22 -7.33
N LEU A 311 7.39 -18.37 -8.04
CA LEU A 311 6.78 -17.19 -8.67
C LEU A 311 5.69 -17.60 -9.67
N ASN A 312 5.93 -18.63 -10.49
CA ASN A 312 4.93 -19.14 -11.41
C ASN A 312 3.70 -19.70 -10.69
N MET A 313 3.88 -20.41 -9.58
CA MET A 313 2.75 -20.86 -8.74
C MET A 313 1.93 -19.69 -8.21
N SER A 314 2.55 -18.57 -7.83
CA SER A 314 1.81 -17.39 -7.36
C SER A 314 0.97 -16.74 -8.47
N LEU A 315 1.48 -16.75 -9.71
CA LEU A 315 0.80 -16.21 -10.89
C LEU A 315 -0.37 -17.11 -11.30
N ASN A 316 -0.20 -18.43 -11.22
CA ASN A 316 -1.26 -19.41 -11.45
C ASN A 316 -2.25 -19.48 -10.28
N GLY A 317 -1.82 -19.22 -9.04
CA GLY A 317 -2.63 -19.21 -7.83
C GLY A 317 -3.71 -18.14 -7.82
N LYS A 318 -3.49 -17.00 -8.49
CA LYS A 318 -4.56 -16.02 -8.77
C LYS A 318 -5.73 -16.59 -9.59
N TYR A 319 -5.50 -17.69 -10.32
CA TYR A 319 -6.52 -18.43 -11.06
C TYR A 319 -6.90 -19.77 -10.40
N MET A 320 -6.02 -20.37 -9.59
CA MET A 320 -6.18 -21.73 -9.06
C MET A 320 -6.91 -21.80 -7.71
N LEU A 321 -6.99 -20.71 -6.93
CA LEU A 321 -7.80 -20.65 -5.70
C LEU A 321 -9.32 -20.70 -5.95
N LEU A 322 -9.77 -20.62 -7.21
CA LEU A 322 -11.17 -20.85 -7.62
C LEU A 322 -11.48 -22.34 -7.92
N ALA A 323 -10.48 -23.23 -7.95
CA ALA A 323 -10.65 -24.61 -8.39
C ALA A 323 -10.27 -25.68 -7.36
N ALA A 324 -9.93 -25.29 -6.12
CA ALA A 324 -9.56 -26.22 -5.05
C ALA A 324 -10.34 -25.96 -3.75
N ILE A 325 -11.66 -25.78 -3.88
CA ILE A 325 -12.65 -26.08 -2.83
C ILE A 325 -13.62 -27.10 -3.40
#